data_AF-A0A6L4Y6H1-F1
#
_entry.id   AF-A0A6L4Y6H1-F1
#
_cell.length_a   1.000
_cell.length_b   1.000
_cell.length_c   1.000
_cell.angle_alpha   90.00
_cell.angle_beta   90.00
_cell.angle_gamma   90.00
#
_symmetry.space_group_name_H-M   'P 1'
#
loop_
_entity.id
_entity.type
_entity.pdbx_description
1 polymer ?
#
loop_
_entity_poly.entity_id
_entity_poly.type
_entity_poly.pdbx_seq_one_letter_code
_entity_poly.pdbx_strand_id
1 'polypeptide(L)'
;MCGICGFVNLKKRKEAFDEGLLKKMTSVLKHRGPDDSGMVFLSSNGDRKPLVLNSIINDNKFRVSHNDYNIGLGHQRLSVIDLSPSGHQPMSNEDGKVWITYNGEIYN
;
A
#
# COMPACT_ATOMS: atom_id res chain seq x y z
N MET A 1 4.63 13.60 -10.05
CA MET A 1 3.48 13.45 -9.12
C MET A 1 3.34 11.99 -8.77
N CYS A 2 3.16 11.66 -7.50
CA CYS A 2 3.00 10.30 -6.99
C CYS A 2 1.91 9.48 -7.73
N GLY A 3 1.86 8.17 -7.49
CA GLY A 3 0.83 7.26 -7.99
C GLY A 3 0.19 6.48 -6.85
N ILE A 4 -1.12 6.22 -6.94
CA ILE A 4 -1.85 5.38 -5.98
C ILE A 4 -2.64 4.31 -6.71
N CYS A 5 -2.76 3.15 -6.09
CA CYS A 5 -3.61 2.06 -6.57
C CYS A 5 -4.15 1.27 -5.38
N GLY A 6 -5.13 0.42 -5.62
CA GLY A 6 -5.64 -0.46 -4.57
C GLY A 6 -6.79 -1.33 -5.05
N PHE A 7 -7.17 -2.28 -4.20
CA PHE A 7 -8.32 -3.13 -4.43
C PHE A 7 -9.10 -3.36 -3.13
N VAL A 8 -10.36 -3.75 -3.29
CA VAL A 8 -11.23 -4.21 -2.20
C VAL A 8 -11.99 -5.44 -2.67
N ASN A 9 -11.85 -6.56 -1.95
CA ASN A 9 -12.47 -7.85 -2.23
C ASN A 9 -13.48 -8.22 -1.13
N LEU A 10 -14.63 -7.53 -1.10
CA LEU A 10 -15.66 -7.72 -0.06
C LEU A 10 -16.26 -9.14 -0.06
N LYS A 11 -16.29 -9.81 -1.22
CA LYS A 11 -16.87 -11.16 -1.37
C LYS A 11 -15.86 -12.29 -1.15
N LYS A 12 -14.62 -11.96 -0.75
CA LYS A 12 -13.50 -12.91 -0.55
C LYS A 12 -13.36 -13.93 -1.69
N ARG A 13 -13.56 -13.49 -2.94
CA ARG A 13 -13.40 -14.39 -4.10
C ARG A 13 -11.93 -14.75 -4.25
N LYS A 14 -11.61 -16.04 -4.29
CA LYS A 14 -10.25 -16.59 -4.25
C LYS A 14 -9.33 -16.11 -5.38
N GLU A 15 -9.87 -15.83 -6.56
CA GLU A 15 -9.07 -15.85 -7.79
C GLU A 15 -8.56 -14.48 -8.25
N ALA A 16 -8.97 -13.38 -7.61
CA ALA A 16 -8.78 -12.06 -8.21
C ALA A 16 -7.83 -11.11 -7.44
N PHE A 17 -7.37 -11.42 -6.22
CA PHE A 17 -6.79 -10.37 -5.36
C PHE A 17 -5.62 -10.85 -4.47
N ASP A 18 -4.50 -11.25 -5.07
CA ASP A 18 -3.29 -11.65 -4.32
C ASP A 18 -2.28 -10.51 -4.14
N GLU A 19 -1.22 -10.80 -3.39
CA GLU A 19 -0.05 -9.92 -3.26
C GLU A 19 0.56 -9.54 -4.61
N GLY A 20 0.59 -10.50 -5.53
CA GLY A 20 1.13 -10.34 -6.88
C GLY A 20 0.37 -9.28 -7.67
N LEU A 21 -0.95 -9.20 -7.53
CA LEU A 21 -1.77 -8.19 -8.17
C LEU A 21 -1.39 -6.80 -7.69
N LEU A 22 -1.38 -6.56 -6.37
CA LEU A 22 -1.05 -5.23 -5.87
C LEU A 22 0.39 -4.86 -6.24
N LYS A 23 1.35 -5.81 -6.18
CA LYS A 23 2.73 -5.59 -6.63
C LYS A 23 2.78 -5.14 -8.10
N LYS A 24 2.03 -5.80 -8.99
CA LYS A 24 1.93 -5.45 -10.41
C LYS A 24 1.24 -4.09 -10.62
N MET A 25 0.17 -3.82 -9.90
CA MET A 25 -0.54 -2.53 -9.97
C MET A 25 0.39 -1.38 -9.55
N THR A 26 1.12 -1.55 -8.45
CA THR A 26 2.07 -0.57 -7.93
C THR A 26 3.27 -0.39 -8.86
N SER A 27 3.78 -1.47 -9.48
CA SER A 27 4.95 -1.38 -10.38
C SER A 27 4.65 -0.65 -11.69
N VAL A 28 3.45 -0.79 -12.25
CA VAL A 28 3.03 -0.04 -13.45
C VAL A 28 3.05 1.48 -13.21
N LEU A 29 2.85 1.92 -11.96
CA LEU A 29 2.89 3.32 -11.57
C LEU A 29 4.29 3.87 -11.28
N LYS A 30 5.37 3.08 -11.45
CA LYS A 30 6.73 3.48 -11.08
C LYS A 30 7.18 4.80 -11.73
N HIS A 31 6.73 5.06 -12.96
CA HIS A 31 7.01 6.30 -13.69
C HIS A 31 6.42 7.56 -13.03
N ARG A 32 5.45 7.42 -12.11
CA ARG A 32 4.86 8.53 -11.36
C ARG A 32 5.66 8.88 -10.09
N GLY A 33 6.35 7.91 -9.51
CA GLY A 33 7.10 8.07 -8.28
C GLY A 33 8.26 7.08 -8.21
N PRO A 34 9.41 7.40 -8.82
CA PRO A 34 10.53 6.48 -8.88
C PRO A 34 11.29 6.35 -7.55
N ASP A 35 11.11 7.28 -6.62
CA ASP A 35 11.99 7.43 -5.45
C ASP A 35 11.63 6.47 -4.31
N ASP A 36 10.34 6.17 -4.11
CA ASP A 36 9.89 5.27 -3.05
C ASP A 36 8.58 4.54 -3.41
N SER A 37 8.36 3.38 -2.80
CA SER A 37 7.21 2.52 -3.04
C SER A 37 6.75 1.89 -1.74
N GLY A 38 5.44 1.88 -1.51
CA GLY A 38 4.84 1.25 -0.34
C GLY A 38 3.50 0.59 -0.65
N MET A 39 3.17 -0.41 0.15
CA MET A 39 1.97 -1.22 0.06
C MET A 39 1.50 -1.60 1.45
N VAL A 40 0.19 -1.65 1.66
CA VAL A 40 -0.40 -2.25 2.86
C VAL A 40 -1.53 -3.19 2.47
N PHE A 41 -1.63 -4.32 3.17
CA PHE A 41 -2.73 -5.26 3.09
C PHE A 41 -3.51 -5.24 4.39
N LEU A 42 -4.83 -5.16 4.28
CA LEU A 42 -5.75 -5.02 5.40
C LEU A 42 -6.82 -6.11 5.35
N SER A 43 -7.27 -6.53 6.53
CA SER A 43 -8.50 -7.31 6.67
C SER A 43 -9.69 -6.38 6.83
N SER A 44 -10.75 -6.59 6.05
CA SER A 44 -12.01 -5.85 6.20
C SER A 44 -12.68 -6.04 7.55
N ASN A 45 -12.35 -7.13 8.26
CA ASN A 45 -12.95 -7.45 9.56
C ASN A 45 -12.13 -6.93 10.74
N GLY A 46 -10.93 -6.36 10.49
CA GLY A 46 -10.02 -5.90 11.54
C GLY A 46 -9.45 -7.02 12.43
N ASP A 47 -9.66 -8.28 12.07
CA ASP A 47 -9.19 -9.47 12.81
C ASP A 47 -7.70 -9.79 12.57
N ARG A 48 -7.08 -9.12 11.60
CA ARG A 48 -5.66 -9.24 11.27
C ARG A 48 -4.97 -7.89 11.40
N LYS A 49 -3.76 -7.90 11.96
CA LYS A 49 -2.88 -6.72 11.93
C LYS A 49 -2.55 -6.38 10.48
N PRO A 50 -2.49 -5.09 10.10
CA PRO A 50 -2.04 -4.66 8.79
C PRO A 50 -0.68 -5.27 8.42
N LEU A 51 -0.54 -5.75 7.19
CA LEU A 51 0.74 -6.15 6.64
C LEU A 51 1.27 -5.02 5.77
N VAL A 52 2.43 -4.47 6.13
CA VAL A 52 3.07 -3.36 5.41
C VAL A 52 4.28 -3.89 4.65
N LEU A 53 4.36 -3.57 3.36
CA LEU A 53 5.53 -3.83 2.51
C LEU A 53 6.00 -2.50 1.94
N ASN A 54 7.27 -2.16 2.11
CA ASN A 54 7.84 -0.94 1.56
C ASN A 54 9.25 -1.20 1.03
N SER A 55 9.84 -0.20 0.36
CA SER A 55 11.19 -0.26 -0.21
C SER A 55 12.28 -0.67 0.80
N ILE A 56 12.04 -0.49 2.10
CA ILE A 56 12.96 -0.82 3.20
C ILE A 56 12.78 -2.28 3.66
N ILE A 57 11.54 -2.78 3.68
CA ILE A 57 11.19 -4.14 4.13
C ILE A 57 11.00 -5.04 2.91
N ASN A 58 12.10 -5.62 2.44
CA ASN A 58 12.12 -6.55 1.32
C ASN A 58 11.91 -7.99 1.80
N ASP A 59 10.76 -8.26 2.42
CA ASP A 59 10.52 -9.55 3.06
C ASP A 59 9.91 -10.55 2.06
N ASN A 60 10.77 -11.13 1.20
CA ASN A 60 10.43 -12.23 0.29
C ASN A 60 9.88 -13.49 0.99
N LYS A 61 9.74 -13.47 2.33
CA LYS A 61 9.19 -14.56 3.14
C LYS A 61 7.69 -14.44 3.40
N PHE A 62 7.04 -13.31 3.11
CA PHE A 62 5.63 -13.16 3.40
C PHE A 62 4.75 -13.61 2.23
N ARG A 63 3.67 -14.34 2.52
CA ARG A 63 2.63 -14.70 1.55
C ARG A 63 1.32 -14.11 2.02
N VAL A 64 0.75 -13.18 1.26
CA VAL A 64 -0.61 -12.70 1.53
C VAL A 64 -1.63 -13.78 1.18
N SER A 65 -2.41 -14.19 2.17
CA SER A 65 -3.57 -15.06 2.01
C SER A 65 -4.83 -14.21 1.83
N HIS A 66 -5.57 -14.41 0.73
CA HIS A 66 -6.80 -13.67 0.42
C HIS A 66 -7.91 -13.85 1.45
N ASN A 67 -7.85 -14.93 2.23
CA ASN A 67 -8.79 -15.15 3.34
C ASN A 67 -8.54 -14.19 4.50
N ASP A 68 -7.27 -13.82 4.68
CA ASP A 68 -6.77 -13.00 5.78
C ASP A 68 -6.72 -11.53 5.41
N TYR A 69 -6.39 -11.20 4.16
CA TYR A 69 -6.32 -9.84 3.66
C TYR A 69 -7.10 -9.71 2.37
N ASN A 70 -8.09 -8.83 2.37
CA ASN A 70 -9.00 -8.61 1.24
C ASN A 70 -9.07 -7.14 0.81
N ILE A 71 -8.24 -6.29 1.40
CA ILE A 71 -8.05 -4.89 0.99
C ILE A 71 -6.55 -4.68 0.78
N GLY A 72 -6.19 -3.97 -0.28
CA GLY A 72 -4.81 -3.63 -0.60
C GLY A 72 -4.70 -2.19 -1.06
N LEU A 73 -3.74 -1.43 -0.53
CA LEU A 73 -3.40 -0.07 -0.96
C LEU A 73 -1.93 -0.02 -1.38
N GLY A 74 -1.65 0.62 -2.51
CA GLY A 74 -0.31 0.83 -3.04
C GLY A 74 -0.01 2.31 -3.30
N HIS A 75 1.26 2.68 -3.20
CA HIS A 75 1.76 4.03 -3.45
C HIS A 75 3.12 3.98 -4.16
N GLN A 76 3.32 4.90 -5.12
CA GLN A 76 4.61 5.25 -5.70
C GLN A 76 4.85 6.72 -5.42
N ARG A 77 5.95 7.04 -4.75
CA ARG A 77 6.26 8.37 -4.27
C ARG A 77 7.34 9.02 -5.11
N LEU A 78 7.06 10.25 -5.57
CA LEU A 78 8.08 11.19 -6.02
C LEU A 78 8.41 12.09 -4.83
N SER A 79 9.65 12.11 -4.39
CA SER A 79 10.11 12.89 -3.24
C SER A 79 11.01 14.03 -3.73
N VAL A 80 10.54 15.27 -3.58
CA VAL A 80 11.29 16.46 -4.04
C VAL A 80 11.69 17.35 -2.88
N ILE A 81 10.72 17.78 -2.05
CA ILE A 81 10.96 18.70 -0.92
C ILE A 81 11.27 17.90 0.34
N ASP A 82 10.37 17.00 0.73
CA ASP A 82 10.58 16.11 1.86
C ASP A 82 11.14 14.78 1.36
N LEU A 83 12.45 14.57 1.55
CA LEU A 83 13.12 13.32 1.21
C LEU A 83 13.13 12.33 2.38
N SER A 84 12.53 12.69 3.52
CA SER A 84 12.58 11.86 4.71
C SER A 84 11.66 10.62 4.59
N PRO A 85 11.95 9.57 5.38
CA PRO A 85 11.06 8.43 5.55
C PRO A 85 9.69 8.80 6.15
N SER A 86 9.55 9.94 6.81
CA SER A 86 8.28 10.36 7.43
C SER A 86 7.16 10.57 6.41
N GLY A 87 7.53 10.83 5.14
CA GLY A 87 6.59 10.95 4.03
C GLY A 87 6.19 9.63 3.36
N HIS A 88 6.62 8.46 3.88
CA HIS A 88 6.26 7.16 3.34
C HIS A 88 4.74 6.94 3.32
N GLN A 89 4.27 6.31 2.26
CA GLN A 89 2.86 6.00 2.04
C GLN A 89 2.74 4.54 1.55
N PRO A 90 1.65 3.82 1.84
CA PRO A 90 0.50 4.21 2.65
C PRO A 90 0.84 4.54 4.11
N MET A 91 0.22 5.58 4.64
CA MET A 91 0.46 6.08 6.00
C MET A 91 -0.64 5.59 6.95
N SER A 92 -0.26 5.32 8.20
CA SER A 92 -1.19 4.97 9.26
C SER A 92 -1.31 6.06 10.30
N ASN A 93 -2.42 6.06 11.04
CA ASN A 93 -2.55 6.84 12.27
C ASN A 93 -1.78 6.17 13.44
N GLU A 94 -1.80 6.79 14.61
CA GLU A 94 -0.96 6.46 15.78
C GLU A 94 -1.17 5.02 16.29
N ASP A 95 -2.36 4.45 16.09
CA ASP A 95 -2.70 3.09 16.53
C ASP A 95 -2.80 2.07 15.38
N GLY A 96 -2.47 2.46 14.16
CA GLY A 96 -2.42 1.57 13.00
C GLY A 96 -3.77 1.06 12.50
N LYS A 97 -4.90 1.64 12.94
CA LYS A 97 -6.24 1.21 12.53
C LYS A 97 -6.75 1.91 11.28
N VAL A 98 -6.30 3.15 11.04
CA VAL A 98 -6.66 3.95 9.87
C VAL A 98 -5.47 4.05 8.96
N TRP A 99 -5.69 3.78 7.67
CA TRP A 99 -4.67 3.82 6.63
C TRP A 99 -5.11 4.71 5.49
N ILE A 100 -4.18 5.50 4.96
CA ILE A 100 -4.42 6.37 3.82
C ILE A 100 -3.33 6.20 2.77
N THR A 101 -3.72 6.34 1.51
CA THR A 101 -2.81 6.62 0.40
C THR A 101 -3.29 7.92 -0.24
N TYR A 102 -2.37 8.86 -0.47
CA TYR A 102 -2.72 10.20 -0.93
C TYR A 102 -1.83 10.65 -2.09
N ASN A 103 -2.45 11.34 -3.05
CA ASN A 103 -1.79 11.91 -4.21
C ASN A 103 -2.39 13.28 -4.51
N GLY A 104 -1.72 14.32 -4.06
CA GLY A 104 -2.16 15.69 -4.19
C GLY A 104 -1.28 16.60 -3.33
N GLU A 105 -1.75 17.82 -3.16
CA GLU A 105 -1.14 18.83 -2.31
C GLU A 105 -2.21 19.48 -1.43
N ILE A 106 -1.86 19.75 -0.17
CA ILE A 106 -2.75 20.38 0.80
C ILE A 106 -2.26 21.82 0.98
N TYR A 107 -3.06 22.78 0.50
CA TYR A 107 -2.81 24.22 0.66
C TYR A 107 -3.70 24.72 1.79
N ASN A 108 -3.18 24.71 3.03
CA ASN A 108 -3.83 25.35 4.17
C ASN A 108 -3.27 26.76 4.36
#